data_AF-A0A1Y5Y7Q0-F1
#
_entry.id   AF-A0A1Y5Y7Q0-F1
#
_cell.length_a   1.000
_cell.length_b   1.000
_cell.length_c   1.000
_cell.angle_alpha   90.00
_cell.angle_beta   90.00
_cell.angle_gamma   90.00
#
_symmetry.space_group_name_H-M   'P 1'
#
loop_
_entity.id
_entity.type
_entity.pdbx_description
1 polymer ?
#
loop_
_entity_poly.entity_id
_entity_poly.type
_entity_poly.pdbx_seq_one_letter_code
_entity_poly.pdbx_strand_id
1 'polypeptide(L)'
;MIFVPGVAMAEPDGGNNRYDRWARTSGTVLAGWYNPKTGLYDTTNWWNAANAFNAEIDLSRQQRLDIGARHAAITYDRNIEGGFFNSYYDDEGWWALAWINAYDLTKDKRYLATARSVFGDMTTGWDDVCGGGIWWNKERNYKNAIPNELFISVAARLAARTKGAASKEYLDWAVRGWKWFEASGMINSAGLVNDGLDDSCANNGRPTWTYNQGVILGALTDLAALTRDPELLRTAHRIANAAITTIVYPNGILREPCEPDVCGADGPQFKGVFMRNLGYLNAHSPRPQYADFIRLNATSIWENNRNSANQVGLIWTGPFDSADAARQSSAQDALNAAAAL
;
A
#
# COMPACT_ATOMS: atom_id res chain seq x y z
N MET A 1 -39.69 -19.36 12.45
CA MET A 1 -38.35 -19.72 13.01
C MET A 1 -37.72 -20.68 12.03
N ILE A 2 -36.95 -20.17 11.06
CA ILE A 2 -36.32 -20.97 10.02
C ILE A 2 -34.85 -21.10 10.41
N PHE A 3 -34.47 -22.31 10.82
CA PHE A 3 -33.09 -22.70 11.07
C PHE A 3 -32.37 -22.78 9.73
N VAL A 4 -31.39 -21.89 9.51
CA VAL A 4 -30.41 -22.05 8.44
C VAL A 4 -29.30 -22.95 9.00
N PRO A 5 -28.98 -24.10 8.37
CA PRO A 5 -27.89 -24.95 8.83
C PRO A 5 -26.56 -24.23 8.65
N GLY A 6 -25.72 -24.35 9.69
CA GLY A 6 -24.45 -23.66 9.81
C GLY A 6 -23.52 -23.91 8.63
N VAL A 7 -22.96 -22.82 8.12
CA VAL A 7 -21.68 -22.84 7.41
C VAL A 7 -20.68 -23.45 8.38
N ALA A 8 -20.18 -24.65 8.06
CA ALA A 8 -19.04 -25.20 8.74
C ALA A 8 -17.89 -24.21 8.56
N MET A 9 -17.53 -23.50 9.64
CA MET A 9 -16.25 -22.81 9.69
C MET A 9 -15.19 -23.90 9.62
N ALA A 10 -14.46 -23.95 8.51
CA ALA A 10 -13.23 -24.73 8.48
C ALA A 10 -12.36 -24.24 9.64
N GLU A 11 -12.04 -25.15 10.57
CA GLU A 11 -10.98 -24.91 11.53
C GLU A 11 -9.68 -24.62 10.75
N PRO A 12 -8.87 -23.64 11.18
CA PRO A 12 -7.64 -23.31 10.49
C PRO A 12 -6.69 -24.49 10.65
N ASP A 13 -6.29 -25.09 9.54
CA ASP A 13 -5.28 -26.13 9.50
C ASP A 13 -3.98 -25.54 10.09
N GLY A 14 -3.66 -25.95 11.32
CA GLY A 14 -2.49 -25.49 12.08
C GLY A 14 -1.19 -26.08 11.54
N GLY A 15 -0.89 -25.83 10.26
CA GLY A 15 0.12 -26.53 9.47
C GLY A 15 0.96 -25.61 8.56
N ASN A 16 1.47 -24.50 9.09
CA ASN A 16 2.70 -23.81 8.66
C ASN A 16 3.01 -23.90 7.13
N ASN A 17 2.23 -23.22 6.29
CA ASN A 17 2.56 -23.09 4.87
C ASN A 17 3.93 -22.38 4.76
N ARG A 18 4.75 -22.72 3.75
CA ARG A 18 6.10 -22.15 3.59
C ARG A 18 6.10 -20.62 3.61
N TYR A 19 5.04 -19.99 3.08
CA TYR A 19 4.90 -18.54 3.06
C TYR A 19 4.71 -17.93 4.46
N ASP A 20 4.03 -18.62 5.40
CA ASP A 20 3.93 -18.16 6.79
C ASP A 20 5.31 -18.08 7.46
N ARG A 21 6.13 -19.12 7.25
CA ARG A 21 7.51 -19.14 7.76
C ARG A 21 8.34 -18.02 7.12
N TRP A 22 8.25 -17.87 5.81
CA TRP A 22 9.01 -16.84 5.08
C TRP A 22 8.63 -15.43 5.54
N ALA A 23 7.32 -15.14 5.66
CA ALA A 23 6.82 -13.87 6.17
C ALA A 23 7.27 -13.61 7.61
N ARG A 24 7.26 -14.62 8.49
CA ARG A 24 7.75 -14.49 9.87
C ARG A 24 9.25 -14.23 9.93
N THR A 25 10.04 -14.96 9.16
CA THR A 25 11.49 -14.81 9.14
C THR A 25 11.90 -13.47 8.54
N SER A 26 11.31 -13.05 7.41
CA SER A 26 11.52 -11.72 6.85
C SER A 26 11.08 -10.61 7.81
N GLY A 27 9.95 -10.78 8.50
CA GLY A 27 9.46 -9.81 9.47
C GLY A 27 10.40 -9.67 10.68
N THR A 28 11.06 -10.75 11.09
CA THR A 28 12.10 -10.70 12.12
C THR A 28 13.32 -9.89 11.66
N VAL A 29 13.69 -9.99 10.38
CA VAL A 29 14.78 -9.18 9.80
C VAL A 29 14.35 -7.72 9.71
N LEU A 30 13.13 -7.43 9.27
CA LEU A 30 12.58 -6.07 9.19
C LEU A 30 12.55 -5.40 10.57
N ALA A 31 12.09 -6.11 11.59
CA ALA A 31 12.09 -5.65 12.98
C ALA A 31 13.50 -5.29 13.49
N GLY A 32 14.53 -5.94 12.97
CA GLY A 32 15.93 -5.63 13.29
C GLY A 32 16.37 -4.23 12.81
N TRP A 33 15.68 -3.65 11.83
CA TRP A 33 15.89 -2.28 11.39
C TRP A 33 15.08 -1.25 12.20
N TYR A 34 14.13 -1.68 13.03
CA TYR A 34 13.33 -0.76 13.83
C TYR A 34 14.16 -0.14 14.97
N ASN A 35 14.19 1.18 15.02
CA ASN A 35 14.93 1.94 16.00
C ASN A 35 13.98 2.54 17.04
N PRO A 36 13.92 2.01 18.28
CA PRO A 36 12.98 2.47 19.30
C PRO A 36 13.28 3.88 19.84
N LYS A 37 14.45 4.45 19.52
CA LYS A 37 14.78 5.83 19.90
C LYS A 37 14.08 6.85 19.01
N THR A 38 13.97 6.56 17.71
CA THR A 38 13.30 7.41 16.72
C THR A 38 11.85 6.98 16.46
N GLY A 39 11.52 5.71 16.74
CA GLY A 39 10.24 5.12 16.38
C GLY A 39 10.12 4.84 14.88
N LEU A 40 11.24 4.78 14.15
CA LEU A 40 11.29 4.59 12.69
C LEU A 40 12.23 3.42 12.35
N TYR A 41 12.35 3.09 11.07
CA TYR A 41 13.26 2.06 10.58
C TYR A 41 14.55 2.71 10.09
N ASP A 42 15.69 2.30 10.62
CA ASP A 42 17.00 2.77 10.16
C ASP A 42 17.11 2.50 8.64
N THR A 43 17.78 3.39 7.91
CA THR A 43 17.91 3.41 6.43
C THR A 43 16.67 3.83 5.62
N THR A 44 15.49 3.95 6.24
CA THR A 44 14.32 4.52 5.55
C THR A 44 14.32 6.05 5.58
N ASN A 45 13.69 6.68 4.59
CA ASN A 45 13.18 8.03 4.75
C ASN A 45 11.83 8.01 5.49
N TRP A 46 11.24 9.19 5.68
CA TRP A 46 10.03 9.36 6.48
C TRP A 46 8.84 8.52 6.03
N TRP A 47 8.51 8.51 4.74
CA TRP A 47 7.34 7.79 4.23
C TRP A 47 7.62 6.30 3.98
N ASN A 48 8.86 5.92 3.67
CA ASN A 48 9.26 4.51 3.63
C ASN A 48 9.10 3.87 5.01
N ALA A 49 9.39 4.59 6.10
CA ALA A 49 9.17 4.11 7.47
C ALA A 49 7.69 3.78 7.73
N ALA A 50 6.75 4.58 7.21
CA ALA A 50 5.32 4.31 7.31
C ALA A 50 4.94 2.98 6.61
N ASN A 51 5.56 2.68 5.47
CA ASN A 51 5.31 1.44 4.74
C ASN A 51 5.93 0.21 5.43
N ALA A 52 7.15 0.33 5.96
CA ALA A 52 7.75 -0.70 6.80
C ALA A 52 6.88 -1.00 8.03
N PHE A 53 6.40 0.04 8.72
CA PHE A 53 5.45 -0.08 9.82
C PHE A 53 4.15 -0.77 9.39
N ASN A 54 3.59 -0.39 8.23
CA ASN A 54 2.38 -1.00 7.72
C ASN A 54 2.56 -2.51 7.45
N ALA A 55 3.69 -2.92 6.86
CA ALA A 55 3.98 -4.33 6.58
C ALA A 55 4.11 -5.16 7.88
N GLU A 56 4.69 -4.61 8.94
CA GLU A 56 4.75 -5.29 10.23
C GLU A 56 3.39 -5.40 10.92
N ILE A 57 2.52 -4.38 10.82
CA ILE A 57 1.15 -4.45 11.32
C ILE A 57 0.40 -5.61 10.64
N ASP A 58 0.55 -5.74 9.33
CA ASP A 58 -0.12 -6.79 8.55
C ASP A 58 0.39 -8.18 8.96
N LEU A 59 1.70 -8.35 9.13
CA LEU A 59 2.28 -9.58 9.67
C LEU A 59 1.74 -9.88 11.08
N SER A 60 1.73 -8.88 11.97
CA SER A 60 1.23 -8.99 13.33
C SER A 60 -0.22 -9.46 13.38
N ARG A 61 -1.07 -8.92 12.50
CA ARG A 61 -2.47 -9.33 12.38
C ARG A 61 -2.61 -10.77 11.92
N GLN A 62 -1.91 -11.14 10.85
CA GLN A 62 -2.00 -12.48 10.27
C GLN A 62 -1.49 -13.55 11.24
N GLN A 63 -0.40 -13.26 11.94
CA GLN A 63 0.34 -14.23 12.72
C GLN A 63 0.23 -14.05 14.25
N ARG A 64 -0.68 -13.17 14.69
CA ARG A 64 -0.98 -12.86 16.10
C ARG A 64 0.28 -12.47 16.90
N LEU A 65 1.11 -11.60 16.33
CA LEU A 65 2.32 -11.08 16.97
C LEU A 65 2.03 -9.74 17.66
N ASP A 66 2.72 -9.47 18.76
CA ASP A 66 2.62 -8.22 19.52
C ASP A 66 3.45 -7.06 18.92
N ILE A 67 4.43 -7.38 18.08
CA ILE A 67 5.42 -6.43 17.57
C ILE A 67 4.81 -5.21 16.87
N GLY A 68 3.83 -5.40 16.00
CA GLY A 68 3.15 -4.30 15.30
C GLY A 68 2.41 -3.35 16.26
N ALA A 69 1.78 -3.88 17.32
CA ALA A 69 1.14 -3.05 18.33
C ALA A 69 2.15 -2.28 19.19
N ARG A 70 3.28 -2.92 19.52
CA ARG A 70 4.40 -2.29 20.24
C ARG A 70 5.05 -1.18 19.41
N HIS A 71 5.37 -1.45 18.15
CA HIS A 71 5.95 -0.46 17.25
C HIS A 71 4.95 0.67 16.97
N ALA A 72 3.65 0.40 16.89
CA ALA A 72 2.63 1.46 16.81
C ALA A 72 2.72 2.44 17.98
N ALA A 73 2.81 1.92 19.22
CA ALA A 73 2.87 2.75 20.41
C ALA A 73 4.15 3.61 20.45
N ILE A 74 5.31 3.00 20.19
CA ILE A 74 6.60 3.70 20.21
C ILE A 74 6.67 4.74 19.09
N THR A 75 6.27 4.38 17.87
CA THR A 75 6.26 5.29 16.71
C THR A 75 5.38 6.51 16.97
N TYR A 76 4.20 6.28 17.57
CA TYR A 76 3.28 7.32 17.94
C TYR A 76 3.90 8.28 18.97
N ASP A 77 4.34 7.74 20.11
CA ASP A 77 4.86 8.55 21.22
C ASP A 77 6.12 9.35 20.83
N ARG A 78 6.90 8.85 19.85
CA ARG A 78 8.11 9.54 19.36
C ARG A 78 7.84 10.67 18.37
N ASN A 79 6.75 10.61 17.61
CA ASN A 79 6.57 11.47 16.44
C ASN A 79 5.27 12.28 16.46
N ILE A 80 4.37 12.05 17.41
CA ILE A 80 3.08 12.75 17.49
C ILE A 80 3.21 14.27 17.64
N GLU A 81 4.32 14.78 18.19
CA GLU A 81 4.57 16.22 18.30
C GLU A 81 4.53 16.92 16.93
N GLY A 82 5.02 16.25 15.87
CA GLY A 82 4.95 16.73 14.49
C GLY A 82 3.60 16.46 13.80
N GLY A 83 2.65 15.80 14.47
CA GLY A 83 1.34 15.47 13.92
C GLY A 83 1.34 14.53 12.71
N PHE A 84 2.50 13.99 12.34
CA PHE A 84 2.75 13.26 11.09
C PHE A 84 2.53 14.09 9.82
N PHE A 85 2.64 15.42 9.93
CA PHE A 85 2.60 16.34 8.79
C PHE A 85 4.01 16.58 8.22
N ASN A 86 4.09 16.88 6.93
CA ASN A 86 5.29 17.45 6.33
C ASN A 86 4.97 18.28 5.08
N SER A 87 5.97 18.58 4.25
CA SER A 87 5.78 19.39 3.04
C SER A 87 5.14 18.64 1.86
N TYR A 88 4.91 17.33 1.98
CA TYR A 88 4.52 16.41 0.91
C TYR A 88 3.23 15.67 1.30
N TYR A 89 2.19 15.81 0.48
CA TYR A 89 0.87 15.24 0.79
C TYR A 89 0.82 13.71 0.64
N ASP A 90 1.68 13.14 -0.20
CA ASP A 90 1.87 11.70 -0.32
C ASP A 90 2.52 11.11 0.93
N ASP A 91 3.58 11.71 1.45
CA ASP A 91 4.20 11.33 2.73
C ASP A 91 3.17 11.25 3.86
N GLU A 92 2.32 12.27 3.97
CA GLU A 92 1.18 12.32 4.89
C GLU A 92 0.18 11.17 4.63
N GLY A 93 -0.18 10.95 3.37
CA GLY A 93 -1.08 9.87 2.97
C GLY A 93 -0.59 8.49 3.42
N TRP A 94 0.72 8.22 3.31
CA TRP A 94 1.32 6.97 3.78
C TRP A 94 1.15 6.78 5.29
N TRP A 95 1.40 7.83 6.08
CA TRP A 95 1.20 7.78 7.53
C TRP A 95 -0.27 7.64 7.91
N ALA A 96 -1.19 8.32 7.21
CA ALA A 96 -2.62 8.18 7.45
C ALA A 96 -3.08 6.72 7.24
N LEU A 97 -2.63 6.07 6.15
CA LEU A 97 -2.92 4.66 5.91
C LEU A 97 -2.33 3.74 6.99
N ALA A 98 -1.09 3.98 7.41
CA ALA A 98 -0.44 3.20 8.46
C ALA A 98 -1.17 3.35 9.81
N TRP A 99 -1.64 4.55 10.16
CA TRP A 99 -2.41 4.80 11.37
C TRP A 99 -3.81 4.19 11.33
N ILE A 100 -4.47 4.17 10.17
CA ILE A 100 -5.71 3.41 9.98
C ILE A 100 -5.46 1.92 10.21
N ASN A 101 -4.37 1.39 9.65
CA ASN A 101 -4.01 -0.01 9.82
C ASN A 101 -3.68 -0.36 11.29
N ALA A 102 -2.97 0.52 11.98
CA ALA A 102 -2.68 0.43 13.41
C ALA A 102 -3.97 0.43 14.25
N TYR A 103 -4.91 1.35 13.95
CA TYR A 103 -6.23 1.37 14.57
C TYR A 103 -6.97 0.04 14.35
N ASP A 104 -6.92 -0.51 13.14
CA ASP A 104 -7.59 -1.76 12.85
C ASP A 104 -7.02 -2.93 13.66
N LEU A 105 -5.72 -2.92 13.94
CA LEU A 105 -5.04 -3.91 14.79
C LEU A 105 -5.35 -3.72 16.29
N THR A 106 -5.20 -2.50 16.82
CA THR A 106 -5.18 -2.26 18.28
C THR A 106 -6.48 -1.71 18.85
N LYS A 107 -7.32 -1.12 18.01
CA LYS A 107 -8.49 -0.32 18.37
C LYS A 107 -8.19 0.91 19.23
N ASP A 108 -6.92 1.34 19.32
CA ASP A 108 -6.55 2.60 19.97
C ASP A 108 -7.03 3.79 19.13
N LYS A 109 -7.98 4.54 19.69
CA LYS A 109 -8.64 5.67 19.01
C LYS A 109 -7.69 6.80 18.65
N ARG A 110 -6.51 6.90 19.29
CA ARG A 110 -5.50 7.92 18.97
C ARG A 110 -4.99 7.78 17.54
N TYR A 111 -4.85 6.54 17.06
CA TYR A 111 -4.38 6.27 15.70
C TYR A 111 -5.41 6.71 14.65
N LEU A 112 -6.69 6.37 14.83
CA LEU A 112 -7.73 6.84 13.92
C LEU A 112 -7.91 8.36 13.97
N ALA A 113 -7.79 8.97 15.16
CA ALA A 113 -7.85 10.43 15.29
C ALA A 113 -6.71 11.12 14.53
N THR A 114 -5.50 10.55 14.57
CA THR A 114 -4.33 11.05 13.84
C THR A 114 -4.53 10.94 12.33
N ALA A 115 -4.99 9.78 11.83
CA ALA A 115 -5.30 9.62 10.41
C ALA A 115 -6.36 10.63 9.91
N ARG A 116 -7.37 10.94 10.74
CA ARG A 116 -8.37 11.97 10.42
C ARG A 116 -7.76 13.38 10.37
N SER A 117 -6.82 13.68 11.27
CA SER A 117 -6.11 14.96 11.29
C SER A 117 -5.24 15.13 10.05
N VAL A 118 -4.46 14.09 9.70
CA VAL A 118 -3.62 14.06 8.49
C VAL A 118 -4.48 14.20 7.23
N PHE A 119 -5.59 13.46 7.13
CA PHE A 119 -6.49 13.62 5.99
C PHE A 119 -7.08 15.03 5.90
N GLY A 120 -7.43 15.65 7.04
CA GLY A 120 -7.88 17.05 7.08
C GLY A 120 -6.85 17.98 6.43
N ASP A 121 -5.57 17.79 6.70
CA ASP A 121 -4.52 18.57 6.06
C ASP A 121 -4.35 18.22 4.58
N MET A 122 -4.45 16.94 4.18
CA MET A 122 -4.47 16.55 2.77
C MET A 122 -5.56 17.27 1.97
N THR A 123 -6.74 17.53 2.55
CA THR A 123 -7.79 18.29 1.84
C THR A 123 -7.37 19.70 1.45
N THR A 124 -6.37 20.30 2.11
CA THR A 124 -5.84 21.64 1.77
C THR A 124 -5.05 21.67 0.47
N GLY A 125 -4.57 20.50 0.02
CA GLY A 125 -3.86 20.38 -1.24
C GLY A 125 -4.79 20.25 -2.44
N TRP A 126 -6.10 20.07 -2.23
CA TRP A 126 -7.07 20.02 -3.30
C TRP A 126 -7.41 21.43 -3.80
N ASP A 127 -7.39 21.63 -5.12
CA ASP A 127 -7.94 22.83 -5.77
C ASP A 127 -8.46 22.51 -7.19
N ASP A 128 -8.92 23.55 -7.90
CA ASP A 128 -9.55 23.42 -9.22
C ASP A 128 -8.55 23.42 -10.40
N VAL A 129 -7.24 23.54 -10.16
CA VAL A 129 -6.24 23.40 -11.23
C VAL A 129 -6.33 21.99 -11.81
N CYS A 130 -6.31 21.85 -13.13
CA CYS A 130 -6.60 20.58 -13.82
C CYS A 130 -7.97 19.97 -13.47
N GLY A 131 -8.94 20.80 -13.09
CA GLY A 131 -10.32 20.39 -12.80
C GLY A 131 -10.49 19.65 -11.47
N GLY A 132 -9.49 19.69 -10.58
CA GLY A 132 -9.51 18.97 -9.31
C GLY A 132 -8.15 18.36 -8.97
N GLY A 133 -8.16 17.47 -7.99
CA GLY A 133 -6.98 16.71 -7.56
C GLY A 133 -6.14 17.46 -6.55
N ILE A 134 -5.46 16.69 -5.71
CA ILE A 134 -4.49 17.19 -4.74
C ILE A 134 -3.13 17.39 -5.41
N TRP A 135 -2.41 18.44 -5.02
CA TRP A 135 -1.01 18.65 -5.37
C TRP A 135 -0.09 17.64 -4.66
N TRP A 136 1.11 17.45 -5.20
CA TRP A 136 2.15 16.63 -4.58
C TRP A 136 2.62 17.20 -3.25
N ASN A 137 2.89 18.51 -3.22
CA ASN A 137 3.47 19.19 -2.07
C ASN A 137 2.73 20.50 -1.76
N LYS A 138 3.02 21.08 -0.60
CA LYS A 138 2.38 22.35 -0.15
C LYS A 138 2.73 23.53 -1.05
N GLU A 139 3.84 23.47 -1.80
CA GLU A 139 4.25 24.49 -2.76
C GLU A 139 3.44 24.45 -4.08
N ARG A 140 2.68 23.36 -4.31
CA ARG A 140 1.81 23.16 -5.47
C ARG A 140 2.57 23.08 -6.79
N ASN A 141 3.64 22.28 -6.81
CA ASN A 141 4.56 22.22 -7.96
C ASN A 141 4.18 21.17 -9.01
N TYR A 142 3.39 20.15 -8.64
CA TYR A 142 3.11 19.01 -9.51
C TYR A 142 1.83 18.28 -9.09
N LYS A 143 0.97 17.90 -10.05
CA LYS A 143 -0.16 16.98 -9.82
C LYS A 143 0.21 15.59 -10.32
N ASN A 144 0.67 14.74 -9.41
CA ASN A 144 0.98 13.33 -9.67
C ASN A 144 -0.09 12.37 -9.17
N ALA A 145 0.00 11.14 -9.64
CA ALA A 145 -0.93 10.07 -9.32
C ALA A 145 -0.91 9.74 -7.83
N ILE A 146 0.27 9.56 -7.23
CA ILE A 146 0.38 8.99 -5.89
C ILE A 146 -0.35 9.75 -4.76
N PRO A 147 -0.22 11.09 -4.57
CA PRO A 147 -0.97 11.77 -3.51
C PRO A 147 -2.48 11.67 -3.74
N ASN A 148 -2.94 11.62 -4.99
CA ASN A 148 -4.35 11.48 -5.33
C ASN A 148 -4.88 10.07 -5.04
N GLU A 149 -4.11 9.02 -5.36
CA GLU A 149 -4.46 7.64 -5.01
C GLU A 149 -4.53 7.44 -3.50
N LEU A 150 -3.54 7.98 -2.77
CA LEU A 150 -3.52 7.97 -1.31
C LEU A 150 -4.68 8.75 -0.72
N PHE A 151 -5.01 9.91 -1.28
CA PHE A 151 -6.17 10.70 -0.85
C PHE A 151 -7.48 9.90 -0.97
N ILE A 152 -7.71 9.24 -2.11
CA ILE A 152 -8.89 8.39 -2.30
C ILE A 152 -8.89 7.22 -1.31
N SER A 153 -7.74 6.55 -1.15
CA SER A 153 -7.59 5.41 -0.25
C SER A 153 -7.87 5.77 1.22
N VAL A 154 -7.25 6.85 1.70
CA VAL A 154 -7.44 7.35 3.08
C VAL A 154 -8.89 7.76 3.28
N ALA A 155 -9.49 8.52 2.36
CA ALA A 155 -10.88 8.94 2.44
C ALA A 155 -11.83 7.73 2.53
N ALA A 156 -11.70 6.76 1.62
CA ALA A 156 -12.55 5.56 1.62
C ALA A 156 -12.39 4.78 2.94
N ARG A 157 -11.15 4.59 3.41
CA ARG A 157 -10.90 3.84 4.63
C ARG A 157 -11.41 4.56 5.89
N LEU A 158 -11.31 5.88 5.96
CA LEU A 158 -11.90 6.69 7.03
C LEU A 158 -13.43 6.63 6.99
N ALA A 159 -14.05 6.66 5.80
CA ALA A 159 -15.50 6.51 5.65
C ALA A 159 -16.00 5.19 6.25
N ALA A 160 -15.29 4.09 5.98
CA ALA A 160 -15.60 2.76 6.51
C ALA A 160 -15.43 2.62 8.04
N ARG A 161 -14.66 3.51 8.67
CA ARG A 161 -14.30 3.45 10.11
C ARG A 161 -14.92 4.56 10.94
N THR A 162 -15.79 5.36 10.34
CA THR A 162 -16.54 6.43 11.00
C THR A 162 -18.04 6.24 10.78
N LYS A 163 -18.87 7.11 11.37
CA LYS A 163 -20.34 7.03 11.30
C LYS A 163 -20.95 8.41 11.05
N GLY A 164 -22.21 8.43 10.60
CA GLY A 164 -23.00 9.65 10.44
C GLY A 164 -22.37 10.64 9.46
N ALA A 165 -22.42 11.93 9.79
CA ALA A 165 -21.95 13.00 8.92
C ALA A 165 -20.47 12.86 8.52
N ALA A 166 -19.59 12.45 9.44
CA ALA A 166 -18.17 12.26 9.15
C ALA A 166 -17.94 11.16 8.11
N SER A 167 -18.63 10.01 8.25
CA SER A 167 -18.52 8.92 7.26
C SER A 167 -18.97 9.37 5.88
N LYS A 168 -20.06 10.14 5.81
CA LYS A 168 -20.55 10.71 4.56
C LYS A 168 -19.55 11.67 3.93
N GLU A 169 -18.94 12.56 4.72
CA GLU A 169 -17.96 13.52 4.23
C GLU A 169 -16.73 12.84 3.63
N TYR A 170 -16.17 11.83 4.31
CA TYR A 170 -15.05 11.06 3.77
C TYR A 170 -15.44 10.28 2.50
N LEU A 171 -16.65 9.72 2.45
CA LEU A 171 -17.13 9.05 1.23
C LEU A 171 -17.28 10.04 0.07
N ASP A 172 -17.81 11.24 0.32
CA ASP A 172 -17.97 12.28 -0.70
C ASP A 172 -16.59 12.68 -1.26
N TRP A 173 -15.56 12.81 -0.41
CA TRP A 173 -14.19 13.04 -0.85
C TRP A 173 -13.61 11.88 -1.66
N ALA A 174 -13.80 10.64 -1.22
CA ALA A 174 -13.31 9.46 -1.94
C ALA A 174 -13.93 9.37 -3.34
N VAL A 175 -15.25 9.58 -3.45
CA VAL A 175 -15.97 9.59 -4.74
C VAL A 175 -15.52 10.77 -5.61
N ARG A 176 -15.34 11.96 -5.04
CA ARG A 176 -14.84 13.13 -5.78
C ARG A 176 -13.43 12.89 -6.32
N GLY A 177 -12.53 12.38 -5.48
CA GLY A 177 -11.16 12.05 -5.85
C GLY A 177 -11.12 11.02 -6.96
N TRP A 178 -11.89 9.93 -6.84
CA TRP A 178 -11.95 8.90 -7.88
C TRP A 178 -12.46 9.44 -9.22
N LYS A 179 -13.57 10.19 -9.21
CA LYS A 179 -14.13 10.78 -10.43
C LYS A 179 -13.13 11.67 -11.16
N TRP A 180 -12.38 12.49 -10.41
CA TRP A 180 -11.33 13.32 -10.99
C TRP A 180 -10.18 12.46 -11.53
N PHE A 181 -9.70 11.49 -10.75
CA PHE A 181 -8.58 10.63 -11.13
C PHE A 181 -8.88 9.84 -12.40
N GLU A 182 -10.06 9.25 -12.51
CA GLU A 182 -10.52 8.54 -13.70
C GLU A 182 -10.60 9.45 -14.93
N ALA A 183 -11.02 10.71 -14.76
CA ALA A 183 -11.12 11.70 -15.83
C ALA A 183 -9.79 12.40 -16.19
N SER A 184 -8.77 12.29 -15.33
CA SER A 184 -7.48 12.99 -15.49
C SER A 184 -6.67 12.55 -16.72
N GLY A 185 -6.95 11.36 -17.24
CA GLY A 185 -6.17 10.73 -18.31
C GLY A 185 -4.89 10.01 -17.84
N MET A 186 -4.57 10.00 -16.55
CA MET A 186 -3.38 9.30 -16.01
C MET A 186 -3.46 7.78 -16.21
N ILE A 187 -4.65 7.19 -16.24
CA ILE A 187 -4.86 5.80 -16.69
C ILE A 187 -4.75 5.79 -18.21
N ASN A 188 -3.63 5.31 -18.74
CA ASN A 188 -3.36 5.30 -20.17
C ASN A 188 -4.10 4.18 -20.92
N SER A 189 -3.93 4.16 -22.24
CA SER A 189 -4.57 3.18 -23.13
C SER A 189 -4.13 1.74 -22.89
N ALA A 190 -3.00 1.49 -22.22
CA ALA A 190 -2.57 0.16 -21.81
C ALA A 190 -3.21 -0.29 -20.48
N GLY A 191 -4.02 0.57 -19.84
CA GLY A 191 -4.61 0.31 -18.54
C GLY A 191 -3.64 0.49 -17.37
N LEU A 192 -2.53 1.21 -17.58
CA LEU A 192 -1.55 1.53 -16.55
C LEU A 192 -1.67 3.01 -16.14
N VAL A 193 -1.28 3.31 -14.91
CA VAL A 193 -1.23 4.66 -14.34
C VAL A 193 0.14 5.27 -14.57
N ASN A 194 0.21 6.34 -15.36
CA ASN A 194 1.43 7.15 -15.49
C ASN A 194 1.62 8.06 -14.26
N ASP A 195 2.83 8.61 -14.12
CA ASP A 195 3.25 9.36 -12.93
C ASP A 195 2.38 10.58 -12.61
N GLY A 196 1.87 11.30 -13.61
CA GLY A 196 1.12 12.53 -13.33
C GLY A 196 0.68 13.32 -14.55
N LEU A 197 0.37 14.58 -14.30
CA LEU A 197 -0.02 15.57 -15.30
C LEU A 197 1.10 16.58 -15.58
N ASP A 198 1.20 17.05 -16.81
CA ASP A 198 2.05 18.19 -17.17
C ASP A 198 1.35 19.53 -16.92
N ASP A 199 2.03 20.64 -17.22
CA ASP A 199 1.51 22.01 -17.05
C ASP A 199 0.26 22.30 -17.90
N SER A 200 -0.02 21.48 -18.91
CA SER A 200 -1.25 21.56 -19.73
C SER A 200 -2.39 20.69 -19.20
N CYS A 201 -2.19 20.07 -18.02
CA CYS A 201 -3.11 19.12 -17.42
C CYS A 201 -3.32 17.85 -18.25
N ALA A 202 -2.36 17.51 -19.11
CA ALA A 202 -2.37 16.26 -19.87
C ALA A 202 -1.52 15.19 -19.17
N ASN A 203 -1.84 13.92 -19.38
CA ASN A 203 -1.00 12.82 -18.92
C ASN A 203 0.42 12.98 -19.47
N ASN A 204 1.41 13.05 -18.58
CA ASN A 204 2.79 13.33 -18.93
C ASN A 204 3.54 12.14 -19.55
N GLY A 205 2.92 10.96 -19.63
CA GLY A 205 3.50 9.75 -20.23
C GLY A 205 4.72 9.20 -19.50
N ARG A 206 5.02 9.69 -18.29
CA ARG A 206 6.18 9.27 -17.47
C ARG A 206 6.02 7.84 -16.95
N PRO A 207 7.09 7.21 -16.42
CA PRO A 207 7.08 5.80 -16.05
C PRO A 207 5.88 5.37 -15.21
N THR A 208 5.38 4.17 -15.51
CA THR A 208 4.30 3.51 -14.77
C THR A 208 4.91 2.73 -13.61
N TRP A 209 5.18 3.43 -12.50
CA TRP A 209 5.72 2.84 -11.27
C TRP A 209 4.74 1.84 -10.64
N THR A 210 5.23 0.76 -10.04
CA THR A 210 4.33 -0.32 -9.56
C THR A 210 3.36 0.16 -8.47
N TYR A 211 3.79 1.07 -7.59
CA TYR A 211 2.97 1.59 -6.50
C TYR A 211 1.74 2.38 -6.96
N ASN A 212 1.84 3.16 -8.06
CA ASN A 212 0.70 3.84 -8.70
C ASN A 212 -0.30 2.83 -9.27
N GLN A 213 0.17 1.63 -9.61
CA GLN A 213 -0.72 0.55 -10.03
C GLN A 213 -1.35 -0.16 -8.84
N GLY A 214 -0.79 0.01 -7.64
CA GLY A 214 -1.14 -0.70 -6.43
C GLY A 214 -2.13 0.05 -5.58
N VAL A 215 -1.81 1.28 -5.15
CA VAL A 215 -2.64 2.04 -4.20
C VAL A 215 -4.06 2.21 -4.73
N ILE A 216 -4.20 2.49 -6.04
CA ILE A 216 -5.50 2.61 -6.67
C ILE A 216 -6.33 1.32 -6.63
N LEU A 217 -5.72 0.12 -6.64
CA LEU A 217 -6.46 -1.15 -6.48
C LEU A 217 -7.10 -1.23 -5.09
N GLY A 218 -6.34 -0.87 -4.06
CA GLY A 218 -6.84 -0.83 -2.69
C GLY A 218 -7.96 0.18 -2.54
N ALA A 219 -7.75 1.39 -3.04
CA ALA A 219 -8.74 2.47 -3.02
C ALA A 219 -10.05 2.08 -3.73
N LEU A 220 -9.97 1.50 -4.93
CA LEU A 220 -11.14 1.05 -5.69
C LEU A 220 -11.86 -0.12 -5.03
N THR A 221 -11.12 -1.02 -4.38
CA THR A 221 -11.71 -2.14 -3.63
C THR A 221 -12.52 -1.61 -2.44
N ASP A 222 -11.96 -0.70 -1.65
CA ASP A 222 -12.65 -0.04 -0.54
C ASP A 222 -13.88 0.75 -1.04
N LEU A 223 -13.74 1.52 -2.13
CA LEU A 223 -14.81 2.34 -2.67
C LEU A 223 -15.95 1.50 -3.27
N ALA A 224 -15.65 0.37 -3.90
CA ALA A 224 -16.65 -0.58 -4.38
C ALA A 224 -17.49 -1.14 -3.24
N ALA A 225 -16.86 -1.47 -2.10
CA ALA A 225 -17.58 -1.96 -0.93
C ALA A 225 -18.53 -0.89 -0.34
N LEU A 226 -18.09 0.38 -0.32
CA LEU A 226 -18.87 1.51 0.21
C LEU A 226 -20.03 1.93 -0.70
N THR A 227 -19.81 1.94 -2.01
CA THR A 227 -20.77 2.48 -2.99
C THR A 227 -21.63 1.41 -3.65
N ARG A 228 -21.24 0.13 -3.54
CA ARG A 228 -21.84 -1.02 -4.26
C ARG A 228 -21.72 -0.91 -5.78
N ASP A 229 -20.78 -0.11 -6.30
CA ASP A 229 -20.56 0.04 -7.74
C ASP A 229 -19.60 -1.02 -8.29
N PRO A 230 -20.07 -1.95 -9.15
CA PRO A 230 -19.22 -3.00 -9.73
C PRO A 230 -18.27 -2.49 -10.83
N GLU A 231 -18.41 -1.28 -11.36
CA GLU A 231 -17.44 -0.69 -12.30
C GLU A 231 -16.08 -0.49 -11.63
N LEU A 232 -16.06 -0.10 -10.35
CA LEU A 232 -14.83 0.13 -9.58
C LEU A 232 -13.94 -1.11 -9.53
N LEU A 233 -14.52 -2.28 -9.25
CA LEU A 233 -13.77 -3.56 -9.27
C LEU A 233 -13.34 -3.96 -10.69
N ARG A 234 -14.14 -3.66 -11.72
CA ARG A 234 -13.73 -3.91 -13.12
C ARG A 234 -12.52 -3.06 -13.51
N THR A 235 -12.49 -1.80 -13.12
CA THR A 235 -11.35 -0.92 -13.34
C THR A 235 -10.12 -1.40 -12.55
N ALA A 236 -10.28 -1.77 -11.28
CA ALA A 236 -9.20 -2.35 -10.49
C ALA A 236 -8.62 -3.62 -11.17
N HIS A 237 -9.47 -4.53 -11.63
CA HIS A 237 -9.01 -5.71 -12.36
C HIS A 237 -8.30 -5.39 -13.68
N ARG A 238 -8.76 -4.38 -14.42
CA ARG A 238 -8.10 -3.94 -15.66
C ARG A 238 -6.67 -3.46 -15.38
N ILE A 239 -6.49 -2.63 -14.35
CA ILE A 239 -5.18 -2.10 -13.94
C ILE A 239 -4.27 -3.22 -13.43
N ALA A 240 -4.79 -4.08 -12.54
CA ALA A 240 -4.04 -5.21 -12.01
C ALA A 240 -3.58 -6.15 -13.12
N ASN A 241 -4.46 -6.47 -14.09
CA ASN A 241 -4.11 -7.34 -15.22
C ASN A 241 -3.04 -6.72 -16.11
N ALA A 242 -3.13 -5.42 -16.41
CA ALA A 242 -2.11 -4.72 -17.17
C ALA A 242 -0.76 -4.76 -16.43
N ALA A 243 -0.74 -4.45 -15.14
CA ALA A 243 0.48 -4.43 -14.35
C ALA A 243 1.19 -5.79 -14.28
N ILE A 244 0.46 -6.88 -13.93
CA ILE A 244 1.07 -8.22 -13.79
C ILE A 244 1.52 -8.84 -15.11
N THR A 245 1.13 -8.28 -16.26
CA THR A 245 1.51 -8.78 -17.59
C THR A 245 2.55 -7.92 -18.28
N THR A 246 2.70 -6.64 -17.92
CA THR A 246 3.55 -5.69 -18.63
C THR A 246 4.68 -5.11 -17.79
N ILE A 247 4.53 -5.02 -16.46
CA ILE A 247 5.52 -4.46 -15.54
C ILE A 247 6.31 -5.60 -14.88
N VAL A 248 6.82 -6.50 -15.71
CA VAL A 248 7.49 -7.73 -15.29
C VAL A 248 8.75 -7.99 -16.10
N TYR A 249 9.69 -8.71 -15.52
CA TYR A 249 10.74 -9.38 -16.29
C TYR A 249 10.15 -10.48 -17.19
N PRO A 250 10.89 -10.97 -18.20
CA PRO A 250 10.41 -12.05 -19.08
C PRO A 250 9.99 -13.34 -18.34
N ASN A 251 10.48 -13.57 -17.12
CA ASN A 251 10.09 -14.70 -16.27
C ASN A 251 8.87 -14.42 -15.36
N GLY A 252 8.18 -13.29 -15.54
CA GLY A 252 6.96 -12.93 -14.81
C GLY A 252 7.18 -12.30 -13.43
N ILE A 253 8.43 -12.01 -13.03
CA ILE A 253 8.72 -11.35 -11.76
C ILE A 253 8.52 -9.84 -11.88
N LEU A 254 7.84 -9.24 -10.91
CA LEU A 254 7.55 -7.82 -10.83
C LEU A 254 8.84 -6.99 -10.84
N ARG A 255 8.83 -5.92 -11.64
CA ARG A 255 10.01 -5.10 -11.93
C ARG A 255 9.69 -3.62 -11.80
N GLU A 256 10.59 -2.83 -11.20
CA GLU A 256 10.50 -1.37 -11.34
C GLU A 256 11.10 -0.86 -12.66
N PRO A 257 10.56 0.23 -13.24
CA PRO A 257 11.12 0.88 -14.43
C PRO A 257 12.62 1.23 -14.34
N CYS A 258 13.13 1.47 -13.13
CA CYS A 258 14.54 1.79 -12.87
C CYS A 258 15.46 0.55 -12.77
N GLU A 259 14.92 -0.67 -12.66
CA GLU A 259 15.75 -1.87 -12.57
C GLU A 259 16.32 -2.27 -13.95
N PRO A 260 17.54 -2.85 -14.03
CA PRO A 260 18.41 -3.28 -12.91
C PRO A 260 19.33 -2.17 -12.38
N ASP A 261 19.14 -0.92 -12.80
CA ASP A 261 19.95 0.22 -12.39
C ASP A 261 19.56 0.74 -10.99
N VAL A 262 20.09 1.90 -10.61
CA VAL A 262 19.87 2.50 -9.28
C VAL A 262 18.46 3.10 -9.19
N CYS A 263 17.64 2.55 -8.28
CA CYS A 263 16.27 2.99 -8.02
C CYS A 263 16.12 4.05 -6.92
N GLY A 264 17.22 4.71 -6.53
CA GLY A 264 17.22 5.69 -5.44
C GLY A 264 16.79 5.07 -4.09
N ALA A 265 16.38 5.93 -3.16
CA ALA A 265 15.89 5.51 -1.84
C ALA A 265 14.41 5.05 -1.87
N ASP A 266 13.61 5.62 -2.78
CA ASP A 266 12.16 5.41 -2.84
C ASP A 266 11.76 4.17 -3.62
N GLY A 267 12.37 3.96 -4.79
CA GLY A 267 12.03 2.89 -5.72
C GLY A 267 12.00 1.48 -5.10
N PRO A 268 12.91 1.11 -4.18
CA PRO A 268 12.85 -0.17 -3.49
C PRO A 268 11.54 -0.49 -2.76
N GLN A 269 10.80 0.53 -2.31
CA GLN A 269 9.56 0.35 -1.57
C GLN A 269 8.36 -0.01 -2.47
N PHE A 270 8.38 0.38 -3.74
CA PHE A 270 7.19 0.44 -4.60
C PHE A 270 6.55 -0.92 -4.87
N LYS A 271 7.35 -1.94 -5.18
CA LYS A 271 6.85 -3.31 -5.44
C LYS A 271 6.02 -3.87 -4.28
N GLY A 272 6.45 -3.66 -3.04
CA GLY A 272 5.69 -4.10 -1.87
C GLY A 272 4.32 -3.44 -1.77
N VAL A 273 4.24 -2.14 -2.04
CA VAL A 273 2.96 -1.42 -2.09
C VAL A 273 2.01 -2.06 -3.11
N PHE A 274 2.53 -2.40 -4.31
CA PHE A 274 1.74 -3.11 -5.31
C PHE A 274 1.26 -4.47 -4.80
N MET A 275 2.17 -5.29 -4.27
CA MET A 275 1.84 -6.64 -3.80
C MET A 275 0.81 -6.64 -2.66
N ARG A 276 0.94 -5.70 -1.72
CA ARG A 276 -0.02 -5.52 -0.62
C ARG A 276 -1.44 -5.25 -1.14
N ASN A 277 -1.57 -4.34 -2.10
CA ASN A 277 -2.88 -3.98 -2.65
C ASN A 277 -3.43 -5.02 -3.63
N LEU A 278 -2.58 -5.72 -4.37
CA LEU A 278 -3.00 -6.87 -5.20
C LEU A 278 -3.55 -8.00 -4.33
N GLY A 279 -2.87 -8.30 -3.21
CA GLY A 279 -3.35 -9.25 -2.21
C GLY A 279 -4.70 -8.82 -1.62
N TYR A 280 -4.84 -7.53 -1.30
CA TYR A 280 -6.10 -6.97 -0.80
C TYR A 280 -7.24 -7.08 -1.82
N LEU A 281 -7.02 -6.73 -3.09
CA LEU A 281 -7.99 -6.92 -4.16
C LEU A 281 -8.38 -8.40 -4.31
N ASN A 282 -7.40 -9.30 -4.32
CA ASN A 282 -7.65 -10.73 -4.47
C ASN A 282 -8.46 -11.31 -3.31
N ALA A 283 -8.28 -10.81 -2.08
CA ALA A 283 -9.06 -11.25 -0.93
C ALA A 283 -10.55 -10.86 -1.02
N HIS A 284 -10.89 -9.77 -1.73
CA HIS A 284 -12.25 -9.23 -1.84
C HIS A 284 -12.92 -9.56 -3.19
N SER A 285 -12.13 -9.76 -4.24
CA SER A 285 -12.58 -10.15 -5.58
C SER A 285 -11.56 -11.12 -6.20
N PRO A 286 -11.60 -12.41 -5.82
CA PRO A 286 -10.55 -13.36 -6.14
C PRO A 286 -10.39 -13.62 -7.64
N ARG A 287 -9.12 -13.71 -8.09
CA ARG A 287 -8.72 -14.20 -9.41
C ARG A 287 -7.54 -15.15 -9.25
N PRO A 288 -7.60 -16.39 -9.78
CA PRO A 288 -6.50 -17.35 -9.67
C PRO A 288 -5.14 -16.77 -10.12
N GLN A 289 -5.13 -16.02 -11.22
CA GLN A 289 -3.92 -15.39 -11.75
C GLN A 289 -3.23 -14.42 -10.79
N TYR A 290 -3.97 -13.76 -9.88
CA TYR A 290 -3.36 -12.89 -8.86
C TYR A 290 -2.68 -13.71 -7.78
N ALA A 291 -3.34 -14.78 -7.32
CA ALA A 291 -2.76 -15.70 -6.36
C ALA A 291 -1.48 -16.36 -6.91
N ASP A 292 -1.49 -16.76 -8.20
CA ASP A 292 -0.33 -17.33 -8.87
C ASP A 292 0.82 -16.32 -9.00
N PHE A 293 0.52 -15.08 -9.41
CA PHE A 293 1.49 -14.00 -9.48
C PHE A 293 2.13 -13.68 -8.12
N ILE A 294 1.32 -13.62 -7.06
CA ILE A 294 1.79 -13.39 -5.68
C ILE A 294 2.73 -14.50 -5.22
N ARG A 295 2.33 -15.77 -5.43
CA ARG A 295 3.17 -16.92 -5.06
C ARG A 295 4.47 -16.95 -5.85
N LEU A 296 4.43 -16.68 -7.15
CA LEU A 296 5.60 -16.62 -8.02
C LEU A 296 6.64 -15.60 -7.50
N ASN A 297 6.19 -14.37 -7.22
CA ASN A 297 7.07 -13.31 -6.72
C ASN A 297 7.61 -13.63 -5.33
N ALA A 298 6.75 -14.09 -4.41
CA ALA A 298 7.16 -14.50 -3.06
C ALA A 298 8.22 -15.62 -3.07
N THR A 299 8.06 -16.60 -3.97
CA THR A 299 9.04 -17.68 -4.16
C THR A 299 10.36 -17.13 -4.71
N SER A 300 10.34 -16.29 -5.75
CA SER A 300 11.59 -15.73 -6.31
C SER A 300 12.33 -14.84 -5.31
N ILE A 301 11.61 -14.02 -4.55
CA ILE A 301 12.18 -13.25 -3.42
C ILE A 301 12.97 -14.16 -2.49
N TRP A 302 12.33 -15.25 -2.04
CA TRP A 302 12.89 -16.10 -1.00
C TRP A 302 14.05 -16.98 -1.48
N GLU A 303 13.99 -17.44 -2.72
CA GLU A 303 14.92 -18.42 -3.28
C GLU A 303 16.07 -17.76 -4.04
N ASN A 304 15.86 -16.59 -4.67
CA ASN A 304 16.82 -15.98 -5.59
C ASN A 304 17.39 -14.63 -5.13
N ASN A 305 16.69 -13.89 -4.28
CA ASN A 305 17.06 -12.52 -3.91
C ASN A 305 17.28 -12.33 -2.39
N ARG A 306 17.62 -13.41 -1.69
CA ARG A 306 17.87 -13.43 -0.25
C ARG A 306 19.30 -13.86 0.06
N ASN A 307 19.96 -13.19 1.00
CA ASN A 307 21.30 -13.58 1.48
C ASN A 307 21.23 -14.57 2.67
N SER A 308 22.39 -14.99 3.19
CA SER A 308 22.47 -15.94 4.31
C SER A 308 21.92 -15.41 5.64
N ALA A 309 21.82 -14.08 5.81
CA ALA A 309 21.21 -13.41 6.95
C ALA A 309 19.70 -13.20 6.79
N ASN A 310 19.09 -13.78 5.74
CA ASN A 310 17.69 -13.60 5.36
C ASN A 310 17.31 -12.17 4.95
N GLN A 311 18.29 -11.32 4.65
CA GLN A 311 18.01 -10.00 4.09
C GLN A 311 17.66 -10.14 2.61
N VAL A 312 16.72 -9.33 2.14
CA VAL A 312 16.21 -9.35 0.76
C VAL A 312 16.61 -8.08 0.03
N GLY A 313 16.88 -8.24 -1.27
CA GLY A 313 17.26 -7.17 -2.18
C GLY A 313 16.09 -6.47 -2.91
N LEU A 314 16.46 -5.60 -3.86
CA LEU A 314 15.51 -4.94 -4.76
C LEU A 314 15.12 -5.85 -5.93
N ILE A 315 16.10 -6.49 -6.57
CA ILE A 315 15.91 -7.21 -7.83
C ILE A 315 15.42 -8.63 -7.55
N TRP A 316 14.10 -8.82 -7.47
CA TRP A 316 13.47 -10.07 -7.02
C TRP A 316 13.77 -11.29 -7.91
N THR A 317 14.30 -11.09 -9.12
CA THR A 317 14.83 -12.19 -9.97
C THR A 317 16.17 -12.73 -9.48
N GLY A 318 16.86 -12.02 -8.59
CA GLY A 318 18.18 -12.35 -8.11
C GLY A 318 19.31 -11.94 -9.07
N PRO A 319 20.58 -12.05 -8.63
CA PRO A 319 20.98 -12.38 -7.27
C PRO A 319 20.67 -11.25 -6.26
N PHE A 320 20.88 -11.50 -4.97
CA PHE A 320 20.84 -10.46 -3.93
C PHE A 320 21.78 -9.30 -4.28
N ASP A 321 21.28 -8.07 -4.23
CA ASP A 321 22.06 -6.83 -4.44
C ASP A 321 22.57 -6.29 -3.09
N SER A 322 21.71 -5.65 -2.31
CA SER A 322 22.05 -5.01 -1.04
C SER A 322 20.87 -5.09 -0.08
N ALA A 323 21.10 -4.80 1.20
CA ALA A 323 20.05 -4.80 2.20
C ALA A 323 19.83 -3.40 2.78
N ASP A 324 18.56 -3.01 2.87
CA ASP A 324 18.07 -1.89 3.66
C ASP A 324 16.62 -2.19 4.06
N ALA A 325 16.06 -1.32 4.92
CA ALA A 325 14.71 -1.50 5.43
C ALA A 325 13.62 -1.35 4.36
N ALA A 326 13.83 -0.53 3.31
CA ALA A 326 12.85 -0.35 2.24
C ALA A 326 12.74 -1.59 1.33
N ARG A 327 13.87 -2.22 0.99
CA ARG A 327 13.92 -3.51 0.29
C ARG A 327 13.29 -4.61 1.13
N GLN A 328 13.62 -4.66 2.41
CA GLN A 328 13.09 -5.68 3.33
C GLN A 328 11.57 -5.53 3.53
N SER A 329 11.07 -4.31 3.72
CA SER A 329 9.63 -4.06 3.88
C SER A 329 8.85 -4.35 2.59
N SER A 330 9.43 -4.01 1.44
CA SER A 330 8.84 -4.30 0.13
C SER A 330 8.65 -5.80 -0.08
N ALA A 331 9.68 -6.58 0.24
CA ALA A 331 9.59 -8.04 0.26
C ALA A 331 8.60 -8.56 1.30
N GLN A 332 8.56 -7.94 2.49
CA GLN A 332 7.63 -8.32 3.55
C GLN A 332 6.16 -8.20 3.12
N ASP A 333 5.79 -7.12 2.42
CA ASP A 333 4.43 -6.95 1.88
C ASP A 333 4.06 -8.10 0.92
N ALA A 334 4.99 -8.52 0.04
CA ALA A 334 4.77 -9.63 -0.88
C ALA A 334 4.63 -10.98 -0.16
N LEU A 335 5.46 -11.21 0.87
CA LEU A 335 5.40 -12.44 1.68
C LEU A 335 4.14 -12.50 2.54
N ASN A 336 3.71 -11.36 3.12
CA ASN A 336 2.43 -11.24 3.81
C ASN A 336 1.24 -11.51 2.87
N ALA A 337 1.30 -11.00 1.63
CA ALA A 337 0.26 -11.27 0.64
C ALA A 337 0.20 -12.76 0.29
N ALA A 338 1.35 -13.43 0.12
CA ALA A 338 1.39 -14.86 -0.17
C ALA A 338 0.95 -15.75 1.00
N ALA A 339 1.25 -15.35 2.24
CA ALA A 339 0.81 -16.05 3.45
C ALA A 339 -0.72 -15.97 3.66
N ALA A 340 -1.37 -14.94 3.13
CA ALA A 340 -2.81 -14.74 3.24
C ALA A 340 -3.67 -15.44 2.17
N LEU A 341 -3.06 -16.16 1.21
CA LEU A 341 -3.75 -16.87 0.12
C LEU A 341 -4.19 -18.29 0.48
#